data_AF-A0A820LEC0-F1
#
_entry.id   AF-A0A820LEC0-F1
#
_cell.length_a   1.000
_cell.length_b   1.000
_cell.length_c   1.000
_cell.angle_alpha   90.00
_cell.angle_beta   90.00
_cell.angle_gamma   90.00
#
_symmetry.space_group_name_H-M   'P 1'
#
loop_
_entity.id
_entity.type
_entity.pdbx_description
1 polymer ?
#
loop_
_entity_poly.entity_id
_entity_poly.type
_entity_poly.pdbx_seq_one_letter_code
_entity_poly.pdbx_strand_id
1 'polypeptide(L)'
;MPHAKLSAENHNLDLYYELHGSGKTKIIFIMGLMTDGGAWFSQTSFFRDQPEYQCVSYDNRGCGRSSAPLTFKYTTTQMAKDALALIDHLKWTECDVV
;
A
#
# COMPACT_ATOMS: atom_id res chain seq x y z
N MET A 1 -1.47 14.53 -0.19
CA MET A 1 -1.85 13.10 -0.17
C MET A 1 -0.62 12.30 0.20
N PRO A 2 -0.72 11.19 0.95
CA PRO A 2 0.44 10.50 1.48
C PRO A 2 1.25 9.81 0.37
N HIS A 3 2.57 9.87 0.49
CA HIS A 3 3.52 9.22 -0.38
C HIS A 3 4.67 8.69 0.47
N ALA A 4 5.17 7.50 0.14
CA ALA A 4 6.34 6.91 0.76
C ALA A 4 7.42 6.70 -0.31
N LYS A 5 8.61 7.27 -0.07
CA LYS A 5 9.80 6.95 -0.87
C LYS A 5 10.48 5.74 -0.26
N LEU A 6 10.41 4.62 -0.95
CA LEU A 6 10.95 3.34 -0.50
C LEU A 6 12.19 2.99 -1.32
N SER A 7 13.22 2.50 -0.64
CA SER A 7 14.51 2.12 -1.22
C SER A 7 14.88 0.70 -0.82
N ALA A 8 14.12 -0.30 -1.30
CA ALA A 8 14.52 -1.69 -1.19
C ALA A 8 14.91 -2.21 -2.58
N GLU A 9 16.14 -2.70 -2.71
CA GLU A 9 16.71 -3.34 -3.91
C GLU A 9 16.51 -2.57 -5.24
N ASN A 10 17.25 -1.47 -5.35
CA ASN A 10 17.74 -0.86 -6.60
C ASN A 10 16.88 0.11 -7.39
N HIS A 11 15.73 0.59 -6.90
CA HIS A 11 15.16 1.78 -7.52
C HIS A 11 14.35 2.62 -6.53
N ASN A 12 14.69 3.91 -6.38
CA ASN A 12 13.89 4.87 -5.63
C ASN A 12 12.43 4.83 -6.10
N LEU A 13 11.59 4.11 -5.38
CA LEU A 13 10.18 3.91 -5.67
C LEU A 13 9.40 4.90 -4.81
N ASP A 14 8.67 5.80 -5.46
CA ASP A 14 7.64 6.60 -4.80
C ASP A 14 6.32 5.80 -4.87
N LEU A 15 5.87 5.29 -3.72
CA LEU A 15 4.57 4.64 -3.55
C LEU A 15 3.56 5.63 -3.02
N TYR A 16 2.45 5.74 -3.73
CA TYR A 16 1.27 6.39 -3.23
C TYR A 16 0.51 5.45 -2.28
N TYR A 17 0.07 5.97 -1.13
CA TYR A 17 -0.81 5.24 -0.22
C TYR A 17 -1.82 6.16 0.47
N GLU A 18 -2.92 5.59 0.93
CA GLU A 18 -3.90 6.24 1.79
C GLU A 18 -4.05 5.46 3.09
N LEU A 19 -3.82 6.15 4.20
CA LEU A 19 -3.93 5.58 5.54
C LEU A 19 -5.19 6.11 6.21
N HIS A 20 -5.99 5.21 6.75
CA HIS A 20 -7.27 5.52 7.39
C HIS A 20 -7.37 4.87 8.77
N GLY A 21 -7.97 5.57 9.72
CA GLY A 21 -8.09 5.10 11.10
C GLY A 21 -6.78 5.14 11.90
N SER A 22 -6.84 4.66 13.14
CA SER A 22 -5.70 4.67 14.07
C SER A 22 -5.72 3.51 15.07
N GLY A 23 -6.62 2.55 14.87
CA GLY A 23 -6.80 1.40 15.75
C GLY A 23 -5.63 0.42 15.73
N LYS A 24 -5.68 -0.56 16.63
CA LYS A 24 -4.58 -1.53 16.82
C LYS A 24 -4.54 -2.60 15.74
N THR A 25 -5.71 -3.01 15.24
CA THR A 25 -5.79 -4.02 14.18
C THR A 25 -5.43 -3.38 12.85
N LYS A 26 -4.42 -3.92 12.17
CA LYS A 26 -3.86 -3.35 10.95
C LYS A 26 -4.31 -4.15 9.74
N ILE A 27 -4.76 -3.47 8.70
CA ILE A 27 -5.17 -4.11 7.43
C ILE A 27 -4.45 -3.42 6.29
N ILE A 28 -3.79 -4.20 5.43
CA ILE A 28 -3.25 -3.72 4.15
C ILE A 28 -4.09 -4.27 3.00
N PHE A 29 -4.56 -3.36 2.15
CA PHE A 29 -5.30 -3.67 0.94
C PHE A 29 -4.37 -3.61 -0.27
N ILE A 30 -4.10 -4.77 -0.87
CA ILE A 30 -3.25 -4.90 -2.07
C ILE A 30 -4.17 -4.98 -3.29
N MET A 31 -4.02 -4.02 -4.22
CA MET A 31 -4.85 -4.04 -5.41
C MET A 31 -4.49 -5.17 -6.38
N GLY A 32 -5.50 -5.74 -7.02
CA GLY A 32 -5.38 -6.68 -8.13
C GLY A 32 -5.07 -6.01 -9.48
N LEU A 33 -5.44 -6.70 -10.57
CA LEU A 33 -5.12 -6.27 -11.94
C LEU A 33 -6.05 -5.14 -12.41
N MET A 34 -5.51 -4.25 -13.25
CA MET A 34 -6.24 -3.24 -14.05
C MET A 34 -6.89 -2.09 -13.25
N THR A 35 -6.61 -1.98 -11.95
CA THR A 35 -7.08 -0.85 -11.13
C THR A 35 -6.03 -0.44 -10.09
N ASP A 36 -6.30 0.62 -9.33
CA ASP A 36 -5.41 1.21 -8.33
C ASP A 36 -5.99 1.09 -6.90
N GLY A 37 -5.27 1.58 -5.89
CA GLY A 37 -5.70 1.44 -4.49
C GLY A 37 -7.05 2.08 -4.16
N GLY A 38 -7.55 2.98 -5.02
CA GLY A 38 -8.85 3.62 -4.87
C GLY A 38 -10.04 2.68 -5.03
N ALA A 39 -9.90 1.53 -5.69
CA ALA A 39 -11.04 0.60 -5.82
C ALA A 39 -11.43 -0.07 -4.49
N TRP A 40 -10.61 0.06 -3.45
CA TRP A 40 -10.92 -0.35 -2.08
C TRP A 40 -11.72 0.68 -1.28
N PHE A 41 -12.17 1.79 -1.90
CA PHE A 41 -12.82 2.90 -1.21
C PHE A 41 -13.98 2.48 -0.29
N SER A 42 -14.82 1.53 -0.73
CA SER A 42 -15.96 1.07 0.09
C SER A 42 -15.48 0.36 1.36
N GLN A 43 -14.44 -0.46 1.28
CA GLN A 43 -13.88 -1.21 2.40
C GLN A 43 -13.11 -0.27 3.34
N THR A 44 -12.24 0.58 2.81
CA THR A 44 -11.48 1.53 3.64
C THR A 44 -12.42 2.53 4.33
N SER A 45 -13.51 2.95 3.67
CA SER A 45 -14.55 3.78 4.30
C SER A 45 -15.32 3.06 5.38
N PHE A 46 -15.56 1.76 5.27
CA PHE A 46 -16.19 0.99 6.34
C PHE A 46 -15.26 0.85 7.56
N PHE A 47 -13.99 0.51 7.33
CA PHE A 47 -13.04 0.29 8.43
C PHE A 47 -12.56 1.58 9.10
N ARG A 48 -12.49 2.71 8.39
CA ARG A 48 -12.03 3.98 8.99
C ARG A 48 -12.95 4.48 10.11
N ASP A 49 -14.23 4.16 10.04
CA ASP A 49 -15.25 4.59 11.01
C ASP A 49 -15.27 3.68 12.26
N GLN A 50 -14.51 2.59 12.24
CA GLN A 50 -14.35 1.65 13.35
C GLN A 50 -13.06 1.94 14.13
N PRO A 51 -13.15 2.26 15.44
CA PRO A 51 -12.00 2.72 16.23
C PRO A 51 -10.91 1.66 16.42
N GLU A 52 -11.22 0.38 16.25
CA GLU A 52 -10.30 -0.74 16.42
C GLU A 52 -9.37 -0.95 15.22
N TYR A 53 -9.70 -0.40 14.04
CA TYR A 53 -8.94 -0.62 12.81
C TYR A 53 -8.07 0.58 12.42
N GLN A 54 -6.93 0.26 11.81
CA GLN A 54 -6.19 1.15 10.94
C GLN A 54 -5.93 0.40 9.63
N CYS A 55 -6.32 0.99 8.51
CA CYS A 55 -6.16 0.37 7.21
C CYS A 55 -5.34 1.24 6.26
N VAL A 56 -4.60 0.58 5.37
CA VAL A 56 -3.86 1.23 4.29
C VAL A 56 -4.23 0.59 2.95
N SER A 57 -4.57 1.41 1.97
CA SER A 57 -4.56 1.00 0.56
C SER A 57 -3.44 1.75 -0.16
N TYR A 58 -2.86 1.14 -1.17
CA TYR A 58 -1.76 1.76 -1.93
C TYR A 58 -1.84 1.38 -3.41
N ASP A 59 -1.25 2.23 -4.24
CA ASP A 59 -1.16 1.97 -5.67
C ASP A 59 0.10 1.12 -5.91
N ASN A 60 -0.03 -0.06 -6.51
CA ASN A 60 1.14 -0.89 -6.86
C ASN A 60 2.12 -0.13 -7.75
N ARG A 61 3.41 -0.52 -7.73
CA ARG A 61 4.38 -0.03 -8.71
C ARG A 61 3.81 -0.11 -10.14
N GLY A 62 3.97 0.94 -10.93
CA GLY A 62 3.44 0.98 -12.29
C GLY A 62 1.96 1.34 -12.41
N CYS A 63 1.25 1.56 -11.29
CA CYS A 63 -0.19 1.83 -11.28
C CYS A 63 -0.51 3.15 -10.58
N GLY A 64 -1.61 3.77 -11.00
CA GLY A 64 -2.18 4.95 -10.36
C GLY A 64 -1.16 6.08 -10.19
N ARG A 65 -0.94 6.48 -8.93
CA ARG A 65 -0.08 7.59 -8.51
C ARG A 65 1.32 7.13 -8.09
N SER A 66 1.60 5.84 -8.14
CA SER A 66 2.92 5.26 -7.83
C SER A 66 3.87 5.32 -9.03
N SER A 67 5.17 5.23 -8.77
CA SER A 67 6.18 5.30 -9.83
C SER A 67 6.03 4.18 -10.86
N ALA A 68 6.16 4.53 -12.14
CA ALA A 68 6.06 3.61 -13.28
C ALA A 68 7.24 3.66 -14.28
N PRO A 69 8.50 3.68 -13.84
CA PRO A 69 9.63 3.77 -14.78
C PRO A 69 9.84 2.47 -15.56
N LEU A 70 10.27 2.61 -16.81
CA LEU A 70 10.49 1.49 -17.74
C LEU A 70 11.62 0.54 -17.32
N THR A 71 12.51 1.00 -16.44
CA THR A 71 13.63 0.21 -15.92
C THR A 71 13.23 -0.77 -14.83
N PHE A 72 12.00 -0.67 -14.29
CA PHE A 72 11.58 -1.54 -13.21
C PHE A 72 11.17 -2.91 -13.72
N LYS A 73 11.44 -3.92 -12.90
CA LYS A 73 10.78 -5.21 -13.02
C LYS A 73 9.40 -5.11 -12.37
N TYR A 74 8.40 -5.59 -13.11
CA TYR A 74 7.02 -5.71 -12.65
C TYR A 74 6.72 -7.19 -12.42
N THR A 75 7.08 -7.66 -11.23
CA THR A 75 6.84 -9.05 -10.80
C THR A 75 6.07 -9.04 -9.48
N THR A 76 5.29 -10.08 -9.23
CA THR A 76 4.54 -10.22 -7.97
C THR A 76 5.46 -10.30 -6.76
N THR A 77 6.63 -10.93 -6.88
CA THR A 77 7.67 -10.92 -5.83
C THR A 77 8.08 -9.50 -5.44
N GLN A 78 8.25 -8.63 -6.44
CA GLN A 78 8.65 -7.26 -6.18
C GLN A 78 7.50 -6.43 -5.60
N MET A 79 6.26 -6.64 -6.06
CA MET A 79 5.07 -6.01 -5.44
C MET A 79 4.90 -6.45 -3.97
N ALA A 80 5.17 -7.71 -3.65
CA ALA A 80 5.16 -8.19 -2.27
C ALA A 80 6.27 -7.52 -1.42
N LYS A 81 7.47 -7.34 -1.98
CA LYS A 81 8.55 -6.58 -1.31
C LYS A 81 8.17 -5.11 -1.07
N ASP A 82 7.45 -4.50 -2.00
CA ASP A 82 6.95 -3.12 -1.85
C ASP A 82 5.92 -3.01 -0.73
N ALA A 83 5.00 -3.97 -0.63
CA ALA A 83 4.03 -4.05 0.47
C ALA A 83 4.74 -4.18 1.83
N LEU A 84 5.75 -5.05 1.92
CA LEU A 84 6.56 -5.20 3.13
C LEU A 84 7.30 -3.89 3.48
N ALA A 85 7.89 -3.23 2.50
CA ALA A 85 8.57 -1.95 2.73
C ALA A 85 7.60 -0.84 3.18
N LEU A 86 6.35 -0.85 2.71
CA LEU A 86 5.31 0.05 3.20
C LEU A 86 4.90 -0.29 4.65
N ILE A 87 4.74 -1.58 4.98
CA ILE A 87 4.46 -2.06 6.34
C ILE A 87 5.57 -1.61 7.31
N ASP A 88 6.84 -1.78 6.92
CA ASP A 88 8.00 -1.33 7.69
C ASP A 88 8.01 0.19 7.86
N HIS A 89 7.72 0.94 6.79
CA HIS A 89 7.62 2.40 6.81
C HIS A 89 6.55 2.89 7.81
N LEU A 90 5.40 2.21 7.84
CA LEU A 90 4.30 2.48 8.78
C LEU A 90 4.57 1.95 10.20
N LYS A 91 5.69 1.24 10.41
CA LYS A 91 6.09 0.62 11.67
C LYS A 91 5.05 -0.36 12.21
N TRP A 92 4.39 -1.08 11.30
CA TRP A 92 3.48 -2.15 11.68
C TRP A 92 4.25 -3.45 11.86
N THR A 93 3.99 -4.18 12.94
CA THR A 93 4.65 -5.47 13.23
C THR A 93 3.81 -6.66 12.77
N GLU A 94 2.52 -6.45 12.59
CA GLU A 94 1.55 -7.44 12.11
C GLU A 94 0.41 -6.71 11.39
N CYS A 95 -0.19 -7.38 10.41
CA CYS A 95 -1.39 -6.92 9.72
C CYS A 95 -2.08 -8.07 8.98
N ASP A 96 -3.38 -7.94 8.78
CA ASP A 96 -4.12 -8.77 7.84
C ASP A 96 -3.88 -8.26 6.42
N VAL A 97 -3.68 -9.19 5.48
CA VAL A 97 -3.48 -8.89 4.05
C VAL A 97 -4.75 -9.22 3.30
N VAL A 98 -5.28 -8.24 2.55
CA VAL A 98 -6.48 -8.37 1.70
C VAL A 98 -6.14 -8.07 0.26
#